data_AF-A0A814WYV1-F1
#
_entry.id   AF-A0A814WYV1-F1
#
_cell.length_a   1.000
_cell.length_b   1.000
_cell.length_c   1.000
_cell.angle_alpha   90.00
_cell.angle_beta   90.00
_cell.angle_gamma   90.00
#
_symmetry.space_group_name_H-M   'P 1'
#
loop_
_entity.id
_entity.type
_entity.pdbx_description
1 polymer ?
#
loop_
_entity_poly.entity_id
_entity_poly.type
_entity_poly.pdbx_seq_one_letter_code
_entity_poly.pdbx_strand_id
1 'polypeptide(L)'
;MLFLCICLVLISNVNGVHFLGGTITWRPLNASATGSPIAIVITQTYSWTYTDMSCSNTLIATNGEIPSYAGVSGDSLACISNCGASSAGYSPIGVLPRCTDFSNVADTSIGQRVDTVYLNANDNFTVAFQSSAWRSLTTASSAAWSISTTINTMVRPDNGLYNN
;
A
#
# COMPACT_ATOMS: atom_id res chain seq x y z
N MET A 1 33.41 39.28 1.57
CA MET A 1 31.95 39.41 1.84
C MET A 1 31.09 38.81 0.74
N LEU A 2 31.29 39.14 -0.54
CA LEU A 2 30.48 38.62 -1.66
C LEU A 2 30.45 37.08 -1.77
N PHE A 3 31.60 36.41 -1.56
CA PHE A 3 31.69 34.94 -1.58
C PHE A 3 30.90 34.26 -0.44
N LEU A 4 30.85 34.88 0.74
CA LEU A 4 30.07 34.38 1.88
C LEU A 4 28.56 34.52 1.63
N CYS A 5 28.14 35.61 0.98
CA CYS A 5 26.76 35.79 0.56
C CYS A 5 26.33 34.77 -0.51
N ILE A 6 27.22 34.42 -1.45
CA ILE A 6 26.93 33.40 -2.48
C ILE A 6 26.81 32.00 -1.85
N CYS A 7 27.69 31.64 -0.89
CA CYS A 7 27.58 30.36 -0.19
C CYS A 7 26.28 30.23 0.62
N LEU A 8 25.78 31.30 1.23
CA LEU A 8 24.52 31.29 1.98
C LEU A 8 23.28 31.22 1.07
N VAL A 9 23.36 31.72 -0.18
CA VAL A 9 22.27 31.64 -1.17
C VAL A 9 22.19 30.26 -1.83
N LEU A 10 23.27 29.47 -1.80
CA LEU A 10 23.32 28.10 -2.33
C LEU A 10 22.86 27.02 -1.33
N ILE A 11 22.55 27.40 -0.07
CA ILE A 11 21.92 26.49 0.90
C ILE A 11 20.43 26.41 0.57
N SER A 12 20.11 25.69 -0.50
CA SER A 12 18.74 25.24 -0.73
C SER A 12 18.39 24.22 0.35
N ASN A 13 17.25 24.43 1.03
CA ASN A 13 16.75 23.47 2.01
C ASN A 13 16.37 22.19 1.24
N VAL A 14 17.19 21.14 1.37
CA VAL A 14 16.83 19.80 0.93
C VAL A 14 15.91 19.20 1.99
N ASN A 15 14.77 18.70 1.56
CA ASN A 15 13.67 18.30 2.40
C ASN A 15 13.31 16.84 2.16
N GLY A 16 12.94 16.11 3.22
CA GLY A 16 12.40 14.75 3.11
C GLY A 16 11.07 14.65 3.85
N VAL A 17 10.18 13.84 3.31
CA VAL A 17 9.00 13.34 4.02
C VAL A 17 9.00 11.83 3.91
N HIS A 18 8.50 11.13 4.93
CA HIS A 18 8.69 9.69 5.02
C HIS A 18 7.37 8.93 5.09
N PHE A 19 7.26 7.93 4.22
CA PHE A 19 6.30 6.85 4.34
C PHE A 19 6.92 5.76 5.21
N LEU A 20 6.22 5.33 6.27
CA LEU A 20 6.75 4.39 7.26
C LEU A 20 6.91 2.95 6.75
N GLY A 21 6.58 2.72 5.48
CA GLY A 21 6.78 1.43 4.84
C GLY A 21 5.51 0.58 4.83
N GLY A 22 5.57 -0.44 4.01
CA GLY A 22 4.50 -1.40 3.85
C GLY A 22 4.81 -2.39 2.74
N THR A 23 3.93 -3.36 2.58
CA THR A 23 4.01 -4.40 1.57
C THR A 23 2.63 -4.62 0.95
N ILE A 24 2.63 -4.93 -0.34
CA ILE A 24 1.45 -5.40 -1.05
C ILE A 24 1.85 -6.71 -1.71
N THR A 25 1.22 -7.79 -1.30
CA THR A 25 1.44 -9.12 -1.87
C THR A 25 0.12 -9.66 -2.39
N TRP A 26 0.22 -10.57 -3.36
CA TRP A 26 -0.95 -11.27 -3.86
C TRP A 26 -0.57 -12.70 -4.21
N ARG A 27 -1.57 -13.58 -4.24
CA ARG A 27 -1.41 -14.97 -4.72
C ARG A 27 -2.76 -15.55 -5.13
N PRO A 28 -2.80 -16.56 -6.02
CA PRO A 28 -4.01 -17.36 -6.21
C PRO A 28 -4.47 -17.97 -4.88
N LEU A 29 -5.79 -17.93 -4.62
CA LEU A 29 -6.38 -18.58 -3.44
C LEU A 29 -6.19 -20.11 -3.51
N ASN A 30 -6.29 -20.67 -4.72
CA ASN A 30 -5.97 -22.05 -5.02
C ASN A 30 -4.90 -22.08 -6.12
N ALA A 31 -3.69 -22.55 -5.78
CA ALA A 31 -2.56 -22.60 -6.70
C ALA A 31 -2.72 -23.58 -7.86
N SER A 32 -3.68 -24.52 -7.76
CA SER A 32 -4.01 -25.48 -8.81
C SER A 32 -5.26 -25.10 -9.60
N ALA A 33 -5.83 -23.92 -9.35
CA ALA A 33 -7.00 -23.47 -10.09
C ALA A 33 -6.67 -23.33 -11.58
N THR A 34 -7.58 -23.83 -12.41
CA THR A 34 -7.58 -23.67 -13.86
C THR A 34 -8.98 -23.21 -14.26
N GLY A 35 -9.09 -22.15 -15.05
CA GLY A 35 -10.38 -21.57 -15.46
C GLY A 35 -10.66 -20.18 -14.90
N SER A 36 -11.69 -19.53 -15.44
CA SER A 36 -12.05 -18.14 -15.16
C SER A 36 -13.47 -18.06 -14.56
N PRO A 37 -13.72 -17.20 -13.56
CA PRO A 37 -12.79 -16.29 -12.89
C PRO A 37 -11.84 -16.99 -11.90
N ILE A 38 -10.66 -16.39 -11.68
CA ILE A 38 -9.68 -16.82 -10.68
C ILE A 38 -9.84 -16.00 -9.39
N ALA A 39 -9.91 -16.69 -8.25
CA ALA A 39 -9.83 -16.03 -6.95
C ALA A 39 -8.35 -15.80 -6.56
N ILE A 40 -7.98 -14.55 -6.27
CA ILE A 40 -6.70 -14.18 -5.67
C ILE A 40 -6.92 -13.60 -4.29
N VAL A 41 -5.93 -13.76 -3.42
CA VAL A 41 -5.86 -13.08 -2.12
C VAL A 41 -4.84 -11.98 -2.23
N ILE A 42 -5.23 -10.76 -1.92
CA ILE A 42 -4.35 -9.60 -1.82
C ILE A 42 -4.15 -9.28 -0.33
N THR A 43 -2.90 -9.18 0.10
CA THR A 43 -2.53 -8.78 1.45
C THR A 43 -1.84 -7.42 1.38
N GLN A 44 -2.37 -6.47 2.13
CA GLN A 44 -1.80 -5.15 2.32
C GLN A 44 -1.32 -5.03 3.76
N THR A 45 -0.07 -4.66 3.98
CA THR A 45 0.46 -4.32 5.31
C THR A 45 1.06 -2.94 5.24
N TYR A 46 0.66 -2.03 6.10
CA TYR A 46 1.30 -0.72 6.18
C TYR A 46 1.62 -0.35 7.62
N SER A 47 2.52 0.61 7.75
CA SER A 47 2.90 1.23 9.00
C SER A 47 2.47 2.70 8.98
N TRP A 48 1.87 3.18 10.06
CA TRP A 48 1.42 4.55 10.24
C TRP A 48 1.99 5.16 11.51
N THR A 49 1.87 6.48 11.62
CA THR A 49 2.09 7.20 12.87
C THR A 49 1.06 6.76 13.90
N TYR A 50 1.53 6.36 15.09
CA TYR A 50 0.64 5.96 16.17
C TYR A 50 -0.30 7.11 16.60
N THR A 51 0.22 8.35 16.60
CA THR A 51 -0.52 9.54 16.98
C THR A 51 -1.75 9.80 16.10
N ASP A 52 -1.65 9.53 14.79
CA ASP A 52 -2.77 9.75 13.85
C ASP A 52 -3.65 8.51 13.67
N MET A 53 -3.04 7.32 13.74
CA MET A 53 -3.68 6.03 13.51
C MET A 53 -3.39 5.08 14.66
N SER A 54 -4.00 5.38 15.81
CA SER A 54 -3.71 4.71 17.07
C SER A 54 -4.25 3.29 17.10
N CYS A 55 -3.37 2.33 17.30
CA CYS A 55 -3.78 0.97 17.65
C CYS A 55 -3.77 0.74 19.17
N SER A 56 -4.44 -0.31 19.65
CA SER A 56 -4.41 -0.75 21.03
C SER A 56 -4.42 -2.27 21.13
N ASN A 57 -4.05 -2.80 22.30
CA ASN A 57 -4.17 -4.23 22.60
C ASN A 57 -5.60 -4.75 22.41
N THR A 58 -6.62 -3.92 22.68
CA THR A 58 -8.02 -4.28 22.44
C THR A 58 -8.32 -4.44 20.95
N LEU A 59 -7.82 -3.55 20.10
CA LEU A 59 -7.98 -3.68 18.65
C LEU A 59 -7.26 -4.92 18.11
N ILE A 60 -6.06 -5.22 18.59
CA ILE A 60 -5.35 -6.46 18.21
C ILE A 60 -6.18 -7.69 18.63
N ALA A 61 -6.62 -7.75 19.90
CA ALA A 61 -7.35 -8.89 20.45
C ALA A 61 -8.71 -9.13 19.79
N THR A 62 -9.35 -8.07 19.29
CA THR A 62 -10.67 -8.15 18.63
C THR A 62 -10.58 -8.17 17.11
N ASN A 63 -9.36 -8.19 16.55
CA ASN A 63 -9.12 -8.00 15.12
C ASN A 63 -9.80 -6.71 14.60
N GLY A 64 -9.79 -5.66 15.40
CA GLY A 64 -10.41 -4.37 15.12
C GLY A 64 -9.65 -3.57 14.06
N GLU A 65 -10.40 -2.78 13.30
CA GLU A 65 -9.83 -1.84 12.33
C GLU A 65 -9.15 -0.68 13.06
N ILE A 66 -8.03 -0.20 12.53
CA ILE A 66 -7.38 0.99 13.07
C ILE A 66 -8.34 2.18 12.85
N PRO A 67 -8.62 3.02 13.87
CA PRO A 67 -9.48 4.18 13.71
C PRO A 67 -9.01 5.04 12.54
N SER A 68 -9.97 5.41 11.70
CA SER A 68 -9.67 6.09 10.45
C SER A 68 -9.21 7.53 10.70
N TYR A 69 -8.00 7.85 10.25
CA TYR A 69 -7.55 9.21 10.07
C TYR A 69 -8.20 9.80 8.81
N ALA A 70 -8.66 11.05 8.86
CA ALA A 70 -9.40 11.68 7.76
C ALA A 70 -8.69 11.55 6.40
N GLY A 71 -7.35 11.61 6.39
CA GLY A 71 -6.53 11.46 5.19
C GLY A 71 -6.42 10.06 4.60
N VAL A 72 -6.89 9.01 5.28
CA VAL A 72 -6.78 7.60 4.84
C VAL A 72 -8.15 6.95 4.61
N SER A 73 -9.23 7.54 5.15
CA SER A 73 -10.59 7.02 5.10
C SER A 73 -11.16 6.75 3.69
N GLY A 74 -10.68 7.47 2.68
CA GLY A 74 -11.07 7.33 1.28
C GLY A 74 -9.98 6.74 0.37
N ASP A 75 -8.82 6.42 0.92
CA ASP A 75 -7.69 5.93 0.15
C ASP A 75 -7.90 4.48 -0.25
N SER A 76 -7.39 4.13 -1.44
CA SER A 76 -7.54 2.80 -2.00
C SER A 76 -6.28 2.32 -2.70
N LEU A 77 -6.06 1.01 -2.66
CA LEU A 77 -5.23 0.30 -3.59
C LEU A 77 -5.92 0.35 -4.95
N ALA A 78 -5.40 1.18 -5.85
CA ALA A 78 -6.00 1.45 -7.15
C ALA A 78 -5.17 0.84 -8.28
N CYS A 79 -5.82 0.50 -9.38
CA CYS A 79 -5.10 0.15 -10.60
C CYS A 79 -4.47 1.41 -11.21
N ILE A 80 -3.18 1.34 -11.54
CA ILE A 80 -2.40 2.46 -12.10
C ILE A 80 -1.81 2.18 -13.48
N SER A 81 -1.80 0.93 -13.93
CA SER A 81 -1.27 0.53 -15.24
C SER A 81 -1.98 -0.71 -15.78
N ASN A 82 -2.21 -0.75 -17.10
CA ASN A 82 -2.98 -1.79 -17.81
C ASN A 82 -4.37 -2.04 -17.21
N CYS A 83 -5.07 -0.97 -16.83
CA CYS A 83 -6.40 -1.05 -16.25
C CYS A 83 -7.48 -1.27 -17.32
N GLY A 84 -8.66 -1.74 -16.90
CA GLY A 84 -9.81 -1.98 -17.78
C GLY A 84 -9.89 -3.45 -18.16
N ALA A 85 -9.71 -3.76 -19.45
CA ALA A 85 -9.86 -5.13 -19.95
C ALA A 85 -8.81 -6.10 -19.37
N SER A 86 -7.63 -5.62 -18.99
CA SER A 86 -6.53 -6.41 -18.40
C SER A 86 -6.53 -6.42 -16.87
N SER A 87 -7.59 -5.88 -16.25
CA SER A 87 -7.84 -5.89 -14.80
C SER A 87 -9.32 -6.21 -14.54
N ALA A 88 -9.91 -7.08 -15.36
CA ALA A 88 -11.35 -7.28 -15.37
C ALA A 88 -11.80 -8.03 -14.12
N GLY A 89 -12.73 -7.44 -13.36
CA GLY A 89 -13.13 -7.93 -12.03
C GLY A 89 -12.37 -7.27 -10.87
N TYR A 90 -11.32 -6.49 -11.16
CA TYR A 90 -10.67 -5.68 -10.13
C TYR A 90 -11.49 -4.42 -9.82
N SER A 91 -11.70 -4.16 -8.53
CA SER A 91 -12.22 -2.89 -8.03
C SER A 91 -11.27 -2.36 -6.96
N PRO A 92 -11.11 -1.02 -6.83
CA PRO A 92 -10.22 -0.45 -5.82
C PRO A 92 -10.55 -0.94 -4.41
N ILE A 93 -9.51 -1.28 -3.65
CA ILE A 93 -9.64 -1.88 -2.32
C ILE A 93 -9.22 -0.86 -1.29
N GLY A 94 -10.02 -0.64 -0.23
CA GLY A 94 -9.65 0.28 0.84
C GLY A 94 -8.31 -0.09 1.48
N VAL A 95 -7.57 0.92 1.94
CA VAL A 95 -6.26 0.72 2.59
C VAL A 95 -6.33 0.68 4.12
N LEU A 96 -7.52 0.89 4.70
CA LEU A 96 -7.70 0.85 6.15
C LEU A 96 -7.55 -0.59 6.66
N PRO A 97 -6.54 -0.88 7.47
CA PRO A 97 -6.24 -2.23 7.91
C PRO A 97 -6.92 -2.59 9.23
N ARG A 98 -6.76 -3.85 9.61
CA ARG A 98 -6.93 -4.31 10.99
C ARG A 98 -5.61 -4.21 11.73
N CYS A 99 -5.66 -3.79 12.99
CA CYS A 99 -4.42 -3.63 13.74
C CYS A 99 -3.75 -4.99 14.01
N THR A 100 -2.42 -5.03 13.79
CA THR A 100 -1.59 -6.17 14.14
C THR A 100 -0.58 -5.86 15.24
N ASP A 101 -0.05 -4.64 15.31
CA ASP A 101 0.96 -4.25 16.32
C ASP A 101 1.06 -2.72 16.49
N PHE A 102 1.69 -2.26 17.57
CA PHE A 102 2.02 -0.84 17.77
C PHE A 102 3.16 -0.62 18.77
N SER A 103 3.78 0.56 18.69
CA SER A 103 4.77 1.06 19.64
C SER A 103 4.59 2.55 19.86
N ASN A 104 4.15 2.93 21.05
CA ASN A 104 4.05 4.34 21.46
C ASN A 104 5.44 5.02 21.47
N VAL A 105 6.50 4.28 21.81
CA VAL A 105 7.87 4.82 21.89
C VAL A 105 8.42 5.12 20.49
N ALA A 106 8.10 4.29 19.50
CA ALA A 106 8.48 4.53 18.11
C ALA A 106 7.47 5.42 17.35
N ASP A 107 6.34 5.73 17.99
CA ASP A 107 5.16 6.38 17.38
C ASP A 107 4.71 5.64 16.10
N THR A 108 4.66 4.31 16.15
CA THR A 108 4.32 3.46 14.99
C THR A 108 3.13 2.56 15.32
N SER A 109 2.16 2.50 14.41
CA SER A 109 1.13 1.45 14.37
C SER A 109 1.31 0.62 13.11
N ILE A 110 1.09 -0.69 13.19
CA ILE A 110 1.14 -1.62 12.07
C ILE A 110 -0.22 -2.28 11.93
N GLY A 111 -0.69 -2.38 10.70
CA GLY A 111 -1.93 -3.07 10.39
C GLY A 111 -1.84 -3.85 9.09
N GLN A 112 -2.66 -4.89 9.01
CA GLN A 112 -2.81 -5.73 7.84
C GLN A 112 -4.26 -5.79 7.39
N ARG A 113 -4.46 -5.81 6.07
CA ARG A 113 -5.73 -6.06 5.41
C ARG A 113 -5.56 -7.22 4.44
N VAL A 114 -6.57 -8.08 4.36
CA VAL A 114 -6.60 -9.20 3.42
C VAL A 114 -7.94 -9.18 2.71
N ASP A 115 -7.92 -9.16 1.38
CA ASP A 115 -9.12 -9.16 0.56
C ASP A 115 -9.02 -10.26 -0.51
N THR A 116 -10.14 -10.94 -0.75
CA THR A 116 -10.26 -11.90 -1.86
C THR A 116 -10.87 -11.18 -3.05
N VAL A 117 -10.19 -11.21 -4.20
CA VAL A 117 -10.63 -10.60 -5.45
C VAL A 117 -10.81 -11.68 -6.51
N TYR A 118 -11.86 -11.57 -7.30
CA TYR A 118 -12.14 -12.45 -8.43
C TYR A 118 -11.79 -11.74 -9.72
N LEU A 119 -10.79 -12.24 -10.44
CA LEU A 119 -10.29 -11.67 -11.68
C LEU A 119 -10.63 -12.57 -12.86
N ASN A 120 -10.65 -11.99 -14.06
CA ASN A 120 -10.67 -12.81 -15.25
C ASN A 120 -9.32 -13.51 -15.44
N ALA A 121 -9.33 -14.61 -16.19
CA ALA A 121 -8.09 -15.29 -16.53
C ALA A 121 -7.26 -14.44 -17.50
N ASN A 122 -5.94 -14.53 -17.38
CA ASN A 122 -4.97 -13.82 -18.23
C ASN A 122 -4.95 -12.28 -18.04
N ASP A 123 -5.29 -11.82 -16.84
CA ASP A 123 -5.11 -10.41 -16.48
C ASP A 123 -3.65 -10.11 -16.12
N ASN A 124 -3.18 -8.90 -16.44
CA ASN A 124 -1.83 -8.43 -16.14
C ASN A 124 -1.84 -6.91 -15.97
N PHE A 125 -1.86 -6.46 -14.73
CA PHE A 125 -2.01 -5.06 -14.38
C PHE A 125 -1.24 -4.69 -13.11
N THR A 126 -0.98 -3.40 -12.93
CA THR A 126 -0.28 -2.90 -11.74
C THR A 126 -1.26 -2.15 -10.86
N VAL A 127 -1.26 -2.50 -9.58
CA VAL A 127 -1.98 -1.78 -8.54
C VAL A 127 -1.00 -1.05 -7.65
N ALA A 128 -1.41 0.10 -7.13
CA ALA A 128 -0.60 0.86 -6.20
C ALA A 128 -1.45 1.54 -5.14
N PHE A 129 -0.87 1.65 -3.95
CA PHE A 129 -1.31 2.64 -2.98
C PHE A 129 -0.38 3.84 -3.08
N GLN A 130 -0.97 5.00 -3.35
CA GLN A 130 -0.30 6.28 -3.51
C GLN A 130 -0.91 7.27 -2.53
N SER A 131 -0.09 7.99 -1.79
CA SER A 131 -0.56 9.03 -0.87
C SER A 131 0.51 10.11 -0.69
N SER A 132 0.14 11.19 -0.02
CA SER A 132 1.11 12.12 0.54
C SER A 132 1.88 11.45 1.67
N ALA A 133 3.11 11.86 1.92
CA ALA A 133 3.85 11.34 3.07
C ALA A 133 3.20 11.73 4.41
N TRP A 134 3.23 10.79 5.36
CA TRP A 134 2.48 10.90 6.62
C TRP A 134 3.30 11.41 7.79
N ARG A 135 4.63 11.25 7.75
CA ARG A 135 5.52 11.90 8.71
C ARG A 135 6.12 13.16 8.13
N SER A 136 5.72 14.30 8.70
CA SER A 136 6.42 15.57 8.51
C SER A 136 7.78 15.50 9.21
N LEU A 137 8.88 15.67 8.47
CA LEU A 137 10.17 16.00 9.08
C LEU A 137 10.20 17.51 9.36
N THR A 138 11.21 17.97 10.11
CA THR A 138 11.36 19.36 10.62
C THR A 138 11.20 20.46 9.56
N THR A 139 11.25 20.14 8.27
CA THR A 139 10.80 21.00 7.20
C THR A 139 9.90 20.17 6.27
N ALA A 140 8.82 20.75 5.71
CA ALA A 140 7.81 20.04 4.91
C ALA A 140 8.05 20.12 3.38
N SER A 141 8.00 18.99 2.67
CA SER A 141 7.92 18.93 1.20
C SER A 141 6.62 18.25 0.77
N SER A 142 6.11 18.60 -0.41
CA SER A 142 4.92 18.00 -1.01
C SER A 142 5.21 16.65 -1.69
N ALA A 143 6.22 15.89 -1.24
CA ALA A 143 6.58 14.65 -1.92
C ALA A 143 5.52 13.56 -1.69
N ALA A 144 5.20 12.88 -2.78
CA ALA A 144 4.29 11.74 -2.82
C ALA A 144 5.09 10.44 -2.83
N TRP A 145 4.48 9.37 -2.36
CA TRP A 145 5.07 8.03 -2.39
C TRP A 145 4.08 7.05 -3.03
N SER A 146 4.61 5.90 -3.44
CA SER A 146 3.84 4.82 -4.06
C SER A 146 4.44 3.48 -3.64
N ILE A 147 3.60 2.56 -3.13
CA ILE A 147 3.93 1.13 -3.15
C ILE A 147 3.07 0.50 -4.23
N SER A 148 3.70 -0.27 -5.12
CA SER A 148 3.01 -0.94 -6.21
C SER A 148 3.36 -2.41 -6.28
N THR A 149 2.42 -3.21 -6.79
CA THR A 149 2.68 -4.60 -7.19
C THR A 149 2.00 -4.89 -8.51
N THR A 150 2.63 -5.75 -9.32
CA THR A 150 2.03 -6.23 -10.57
C THR A 150 1.30 -7.54 -10.28
N ILE A 151 0.00 -7.55 -10.54
CA ILE A 151 -0.85 -8.73 -10.51
C ILE A 151 -0.86 -9.32 -11.91
N ASN A 152 -0.41 -10.57 -12.01
CA ASN A 152 -0.28 -11.27 -13.28
C ASN A 152 -0.92 -12.65 -13.14
N THR A 153 -2.11 -12.84 -13.69
CA THR A 153 -2.81 -14.13 -13.71
C THR A 153 -2.75 -14.78 -15.10
N MET A 154 -1.68 -14.53 -15.86
CA MET A 154 -1.42 -15.26 -17.09
C MET A 154 -1.14 -16.73 -16.79
N VAL A 155 -1.70 -17.61 -17.62
CA VAL A 155 -1.45 -19.05 -17.56
C VAL A 155 -0.02 -19.32 -18.01
N ARG A 156 0.71 -20.10 -17.22
CA ARG A 156 2.09 -20.48 -17.54
C ARG A 156 2.13 -21.59 -18.59
N PRO A 157 3.00 -21.48 -19.61
CA PRO A 157 3.11 -22.50 -20.65
C PRO A 157 3.61 -23.87 -20.18
N ASP A 158 4.33 -23.93 -19.06
CA ASP A 158 5.01 -25.13 -18.58
C ASP A 158 4.08 -26.13 -17.87
N ASN A 159 3.01 -25.65 -17.22
CA ASN A 159 2.10 -26.51 -16.45
C ASN A 159 0.62 -26.11 -16.52
N GLY A 160 0.26 -25.07 -17.29
CA GLY A 160 -1.12 -24.64 -17.45
C GLY A 160 -1.75 -24.03 -16.19
N LEU A 161 -0.94 -23.72 -15.18
CA LEU A 161 -1.38 -23.05 -13.94
C LEU A 161 -1.17 -21.54 -14.05
N TYR A 162 -1.87 -20.78 -13.21
CA TYR A 162 -1.65 -19.34 -13.10
C TYR A 162 -0.32 -18.99 -12.44
N ASN A 163 0.22 -17.82 -12.81
CA ASN A 163 1.32 -17.20 -12.08
C ASN A 163 0.96 -16.98 -10.60
N ASN A 164 1.96 -17.19 -9.75
CA ASN A 164 1.95 -17.17 -8.28
C ASN A 164 3.24 -16.49 -7.85
#